data_AF-A0A0J6A0F6-F1
#
_entry.id   AF-A0A0J6A0F6-F1
#
_cell.length_a   1.000
_cell.length_b   1.000
_cell.length_c   1.000
_cell.angle_alpha   90.00
_cell.angle_beta   90.00
_cell.angle_gamma   90.00
#
_symmetry.space_group_name_H-M   'P 1'
#
loop_
_entity.id
_entity.type
_entity.pdbx_description
1 polymer ?
#
loop_
_entity_poly.entity_id
_entity_poly.type
_entity_poly.pdbx_seq_one_letter_code
_entity_poly.pdbx_strand_id
1 'polypeptide(L)'
;MFSYAASVEVNPPGTEVVLSHEQLWRALELKAENPVAFVPGMETCKIVERFDDGFLREAILRGKPLIERITYTAPVMVHFERKNSVGWITNTISESSRGLVLTFCFSVAFPDVEPGSQEEKERGVRMKGGYMQAVETTLAEARRRAVANIL
;
A
#
# COMPACT_ATOMS: atom_id res chain seq x y z
N MET A 1 15.43 -12.11 1.77
CA MET A 1 14.39 -11.08 1.70
C MET A 1 14.04 -10.91 0.25
N PHE A 2 12.78 -11.13 -0.08
CA PHE A 2 12.26 -10.89 -1.40
C PHE A 2 11.88 -9.41 -1.52
N SER A 3 12.38 -8.76 -2.56
CA SER A 3 12.17 -7.32 -2.80
C SER A 3 11.59 -7.08 -4.18
N TYR A 4 10.70 -6.10 -4.29
CA TYR A 4 10.06 -5.74 -5.55
C TYR A 4 9.67 -4.26 -5.54
N ALA A 5 9.77 -3.62 -6.71
CA ALA A 5 9.26 -2.28 -6.94
C ALA A 5 8.52 -2.22 -8.28
N ALA A 6 7.41 -1.50 -8.30
CA ALA A 6 6.64 -1.21 -9.51
C ALA A 6 6.03 0.18 -9.44
N SER A 7 5.92 0.81 -10.60
CA SER A 7 5.31 2.12 -10.77
C SER A 7 4.14 2.02 -11.73
N VAL A 8 3.06 2.73 -11.43
CA VAL A 8 1.90 2.87 -12.32
C VAL A 8 1.60 4.34 -12.55
N GLU A 9 1.14 4.68 -13.75
CA GLU A 9 0.51 5.98 -13.98
C GLU A 9 -0.79 6.05 -13.18
N VAL A 10 -0.96 7.14 -12.45
CA VAL A 10 -2.18 7.40 -11.67
C VAL A 10 -3.32 7.76 -12.60
N ASN A 11 -3.04 8.50 -13.67
CA ASN A 11 -4.01 8.97 -14.65
C ASN A 11 -3.57 8.59 -16.08
N PRO A 12 -3.51 7.30 -16.45
CA PRO A 12 -3.16 6.90 -17.80
C PRO A 12 -4.16 7.47 -18.84
N PRO A 13 -3.77 7.58 -20.13
CA PRO A 13 -4.67 8.04 -21.17
C PRO A 13 -6.01 7.29 -21.19
N GLY A 14 -7.12 8.02 -21.26
CA GLY A 14 -8.47 7.45 -21.21
C GLY A 14 -9.07 7.33 -19.79
N THR A 15 -8.37 7.79 -18.75
CA THR A 15 -8.94 7.86 -17.39
C THR A 15 -10.05 8.91 -17.33
N GLU A 16 -11.27 8.51 -17.00
CA GLU A 16 -12.43 9.42 -16.87
C GLU A 16 -12.35 10.29 -15.60
N VAL A 17 -11.99 9.70 -14.47
CA VAL A 17 -11.84 10.39 -13.17
C VAL A 17 -10.36 10.60 -12.89
N VAL A 18 -9.87 11.79 -13.21
CA VAL A 18 -8.49 12.22 -12.97
C VAL A 18 -8.31 12.57 -11.51
N LEU A 19 -7.35 11.93 -10.84
CA LEU A 19 -6.98 12.25 -9.46
C LEU A 19 -5.93 13.36 -9.45
N SER A 20 -6.16 14.38 -8.62
CA SER A 20 -5.11 15.33 -8.23
C SER A 20 -4.11 14.68 -7.27
N HIS A 21 -2.96 15.33 -7.07
CA HIS A 21 -1.97 14.89 -6.07
C HIS A 21 -2.59 14.85 -4.66
N GLU A 22 -3.34 15.89 -4.31
CA GLU A 22 -4.03 16.00 -3.01
C GLU A 22 -5.06 14.88 -2.81
N GLN A 23 -5.89 14.60 -3.82
CA GLN A 23 -6.87 13.51 -3.76
C GLN A 23 -6.19 12.14 -3.61
N LEU A 24 -5.10 11.91 -4.34
CA LEU A 24 -4.35 10.67 -4.22
C LEU A 24 -3.71 10.53 -2.84
N TRP A 25 -3.05 11.59 -2.35
CA TRP A 25 -2.46 11.60 -1.01
C TRP A 25 -3.51 11.29 0.06
N ARG A 26 -4.66 11.97 -0.01
CA ARG A 26 -5.76 11.76 0.92
C ARG A 26 -6.29 10.33 0.89
N ALA A 27 -6.39 9.73 -0.28
CA ALA A 27 -6.76 8.31 -0.41
C ALA A 27 -5.71 7.37 0.22
N LEU A 28 -4.41 7.68 0.12
CA LEU A 28 -3.35 6.90 0.77
C LEU A 28 -3.41 7.02 2.30
N GLU A 29 -3.71 8.20 2.85
CA GLU A 29 -3.96 8.39 4.29
C GLU A 29 -5.13 7.52 4.75
N LEU A 30 -6.28 7.59 4.05
CA LEU A 30 -7.46 6.79 4.38
C LEU A 30 -7.17 5.28 4.32
N LYS A 31 -6.41 4.83 3.32
CA LYS A 31 -5.95 3.44 3.21
C LYS A 31 -5.02 3.04 4.36
N ALA A 32 -4.14 3.95 4.76
CA ALA A 32 -3.22 3.69 5.86
C ALA A 32 -3.96 3.57 7.19
N GLU A 33 -4.96 4.40 7.44
CA GLU A 33 -5.77 4.34 8.66
C GLU A 33 -6.75 3.15 8.65
N ASN A 34 -7.40 2.89 7.51
CA ASN A 34 -8.31 1.75 7.33
C ASN A 34 -8.22 1.14 5.92
N PRO A 35 -7.44 0.06 5.74
CA PRO A 35 -7.21 -0.58 4.44
C PRO A 35 -8.36 -1.49 3.97
N VAL A 36 -9.42 -1.71 4.76
CA VAL A 36 -10.48 -2.70 4.44
C VAL A 36 -11.12 -2.44 3.08
N ALA A 37 -11.42 -1.18 2.75
CA ALA A 37 -11.99 -0.81 1.44
C ALA A 37 -10.95 -0.79 0.30
N PHE A 38 -9.66 -0.85 0.61
CA PHE A 38 -8.57 -0.62 -0.35
C PHE A 38 -7.78 -1.88 -0.69
N VAL A 39 -7.76 -2.89 0.18
CA VAL A 39 -6.88 -4.06 0.06
C VAL A 39 -7.71 -5.35 0.12
N PRO A 40 -7.84 -6.10 -1.00
CA PRO A 40 -8.59 -7.35 -1.01
C PRO A 40 -8.06 -8.38 0.00
N GLY A 41 -8.98 -8.87 0.83
CA GLY A 41 -8.68 -9.83 1.90
C GLY A 41 -8.26 -9.17 3.22
N MET A 42 -8.23 -7.83 3.29
CA MET A 42 -8.15 -7.12 4.56
C MET A 42 -9.52 -7.18 5.25
N GLU A 43 -9.56 -7.71 6.47
CA GLU A 43 -10.81 -8.00 7.18
C GLU A 43 -11.09 -6.97 8.27
N THR A 44 -10.06 -6.63 9.05
CA THR A 44 -10.18 -5.67 10.17
C THR A 44 -8.93 -4.81 10.25
N CYS A 45 -9.07 -3.62 10.83
CA CYS A 45 -7.98 -2.72 11.14
C CYS A 45 -8.33 -1.89 12.36
N LYS A 46 -7.39 -1.75 13.29
CA LYS A 46 -7.49 -0.89 14.46
C LYS A 46 -6.16 -0.17 14.67
N ILE A 47 -6.21 1.15 14.77
CA ILE A 47 -5.08 1.94 15.27
C ILE A 47 -4.99 1.71 16.78
N VAL A 48 -3.82 1.27 17.25
CA VAL A 48 -3.59 0.94 18.66
C VAL A 48 -2.76 2.00 19.38
N GLU A 49 -1.98 2.78 18.64
CA GLU A 49 -1.15 3.86 19.19
C GLU A 49 -0.91 4.94 18.14
N ARG A 50 -0.84 6.21 18.55
CA ARG A 50 -0.56 7.35 17.66
C ARG A 50 0.73 8.05 18.08
N PHE A 51 1.44 8.56 17.10
CA PHE A 51 2.69 9.31 17.23
C PHE A 51 2.62 10.56 16.35
N ASP A 52 3.57 11.48 16.52
CA ASP A 52 3.60 12.74 15.75
C ASP A 52 3.79 12.51 14.24
N ASP A 53 4.49 11.44 13.85
CA ASP A 53 4.83 11.09 12.47
C ASP A 53 3.99 9.93 11.91
N GLY A 54 2.99 9.44 12.66
CA GLY A 54 2.08 8.37 12.21
C GLY A 54 1.44 7.56 13.33
N PHE A 55 1.33 6.24 13.16
CA PHE A 55 0.64 5.38 14.12
C PHE A 55 1.04 3.91 14.01
N LEU A 56 0.74 3.14 15.05
CA LEU A 56 0.78 1.67 15.05
C LEU A 56 -0.63 1.14 14.82
N ARG A 57 -0.79 0.15 13.93
CA ARG A 57 -2.06 -0.55 13.69
C ARG A 57 -1.92 -2.05 13.82
N GLU A 58 -3.02 -2.68 14.24
CA GLU A 58 -3.24 -4.12 14.18
C GLU A 58 -4.36 -4.40 13.17
N ALA A 59 -4.14 -5.39 12.31
CA ALA A 59 -5.07 -5.76 11.25
C ALA A 59 -5.11 -7.27 11.03
N ILE A 60 -6.17 -7.76 10.40
CA ILE A 60 -6.28 -9.14 9.92
C ILE A 60 -6.29 -9.14 8.39
N LEU A 61 -5.30 -9.79 7.79
CA LEU A 61 -5.19 -9.98 6.34
C LEU A 61 -5.29 -11.46 6.02
N ARG A 62 -6.40 -11.88 5.41
CA ARG A 62 -6.69 -13.27 5.02
C ARG A 62 -6.51 -14.23 6.21
N GLY A 63 -7.16 -13.90 7.32
CA GLY A 63 -7.10 -14.64 8.59
C GLY A 63 -5.77 -14.58 9.34
N LYS A 64 -4.77 -13.81 8.87
CA LYS A 64 -3.46 -13.68 9.52
C LYS A 64 -3.28 -12.32 10.18
N PRO A 65 -2.72 -12.27 11.40
CA PRO A 65 -2.44 -11.00 12.06
C PRO A 65 -1.32 -10.24 11.35
N LEU A 66 -1.50 -8.93 11.25
CA LEU A 66 -0.55 -7.98 10.69
C LEU A 66 -0.44 -6.80 11.66
N ILE A 67 0.77 -6.55 12.16
CA ILE A 67 1.07 -5.38 13.00
C ILE A 67 2.02 -4.50 12.22
N GLU A 68 1.65 -3.23 12.00
CA GLU A 68 2.42 -2.30 11.19
C GLU A 68 2.58 -0.96 11.89
N ARG A 69 3.81 -0.42 11.88
CA ARG A 69 4.08 0.98 12.17
C ARG A 69 4.04 1.75 10.86
N ILE A 70 3.12 2.71 10.78
CA ILE A 70 2.93 3.56 9.62
C ILE A 70 3.59 4.89 9.92
N THR A 71 4.45 5.37 9.02
CA THR A 71 4.99 6.73 9.05
C THR A 71 4.72 7.47 7.75
N TYR A 72 4.62 8.79 7.85
CA TYR A 72 4.35 9.67 6.72
C TYR A 72 5.53 10.58 6.42
N THR A 73 5.95 10.60 5.16
CA THR A 73 6.71 11.73 4.59
C THR A 73 5.74 12.51 3.72
N ALA A 74 4.87 13.28 4.38
CA ALA A 74 3.76 13.93 3.71
C ALA A 74 4.21 15.05 2.75
N PRO A 75 3.53 15.26 1.61
CA PRO A 75 2.45 14.45 1.05
C PRO A 75 2.93 13.40 0.02
N VAL A 76 4.15 12.87 0.18
CA VAL A 76 4.86 12.13 -0.89
C VAL A 76 4.93 10.63 -0.64
N MET A 77 5.06 10.17 0.60
CA MET A 77 5.28 8.76 0.90
C MET A 77 4.56 8.31 2.16
N VAL A 78 3.95 7.12 2.08
CA VAL A 78 3.54 6.33 3.24
C VAL A 78 4.46 5.13 3.38
N HIS A 79 5.06 4.94 4.54
CA HIS A 79 5.89 3.78 4.86
C HIS A 79 5.18 2.87 5.87
N PHE A 80 5.14 1.58 5.59
CA PHE A 80 4.53 0.54 6.40
C PHE A 80 5.62 -0.42 6.85
N GLU A 81 6.04 -0.33 8.10
CA GLU A 81 7.03 -1.22 8.69
C GLU A 81 6.31 -2.34 9.45
N ARG A 82 6.60 -3.60 9.13
CA ARG A 82 5.99 -4.74 9.84
C ARG A 82 6.66 -4.94 11.19
N LYS A 83 5.85 -5.16 12.23
CA LYS A 83 6.31 -5.36 13.62
C LYS A 83 6.21 -6.81 14.10
N ASN A 84 5.31 -7.60 13.51
CA ASN A 84 5.19 -9.03 13.79
C ASN A 84 5.83 -9.94 12.72
N SER A 85 6.55 -9.35 11.76
CA SER A 85 7.38 -10.06 10.78
C SER A 85 8.43 -9.09 10.21
N VAL A 86 9.48 -9.60 9.57
CA VAL A 86 10.53 -8.75 8.99
C VAL A 86 10.10 -8.24 7.62
N GLY A 87 10.08 -6.92 7.46
CA GLY A 87 9.91 -6.29 6.17
C GLY A 87 9.15 -4.97 6.22
N TRP A 88 9.10 -4.31 5.09
CA TRP A 88 8.45 -3.01 4.93
C TRP A 88 7.87 -2.84 3.54
N ILE A 89 6.98 -1.86 3.42
CA ILE A 89 6.35 -1.42 2.17
C ILE A 89 6.34 0.10 2.12
N THR A 90 6.51 0.68 0.94
CA THR A 90 6.27 2.11 0.69
C THR A 90 5.26 2.30 -0.43
N ASN A 91 4.46 3.35 -0.31
CA ASN A 91 3.63 3.90 -1.39
C ASN A 91 4.11 5.34 -1.60
N THR A 92 4.76 5.58 -2.74
CA THR A 92 5.41 6.85 -3.06
C THR A 92 4.75 7.50 -4.26
N ILE A 93 4.28 8.73 -4.11
CA ILE A 93 3.78 9.56 -5.20
C ILE A 93 4.97 10.31 -5.81
N SER A 94 5.04 10.36 -7.12
CA SER A 94 6.03 11.17 -7.85
C SER A 94 5.41 11.76 -9.10
N GLU A 95 6.05 12.79 -9.65
CA GLU A 95 5.69 13.35 -10.95
C GLU A 95 6.61 12.80 -12.06
N SER A 96 6.08 12.73 -13.27
CA SER A 96 6.81 12.35 -14.47
C SER A 96 6.33 13.17 -15.67
N SER A 97 6.98 13.04 -16.82
CA SER A 97 6.51 13.64 -18.08
C SER A 97 5.12 13.14 -18.51
N ARG A 98 4.63 12.03 -17.93
CA ARG A 98 3.31 11.45 -18.17
C ARG A 98 2.28 11.79 -17.07
N GLY A 99 2.64 12.67 -16.14
CA GLY A 99 1.81 13.04 -14.99
C GLY A 99 2.17 12.27 -13.72
N LEU A 100 1.20 12.15 -12.81
CA LEU A 100 1.37 11.50 -11.51
C LEU A 100 1.65 10.00 -11.66
N VAL A 101 2.64 9.53 -10.89
CA VAL A 101 3.07 8.14 -10.80
C VAL A 101 2.96 7.70 -9.34
N LEU A 102 2.41 6.51 -9.13
CA LEU A 102 2.39 5.87 -7.83
C LEU A 102 3.32 4.66 -7.86
N THR A 103 4.34 4.68 -7.02
CA THR A 103 5.33 3.61 -6.90
C THR A 103 5.11 2.83 -5.62
N PHE A 104 5.03 1.51 -5.75
CA PHE A 104 4.96 0.57 -4.66
C PHE A 104 6.28 -0.17 -4.58
N CYS A 105 6.92 -0.12 -3.43
CA CYS A 105 8.14 -0.87 -3.16
C CYS A 105 7.95 -1.67 -1.89
N PHE A 106 8.48 -2.88 -1.85
CA PHE A 106 8.53 -3.66 -0.63
C PHE A 106 9.79 -4.52 -0.56
N SER A 107 10.19 -4.84 0.67
CA SER A 107 11.19 -5.85 0.97
C SER A 107 10.72 -6.62 2.18
N VAL A 108 10.56 -7.94 2.04
CA VAL A 108 9.99 -8.79 3.11
C VAL A 108 10.75 -10.10 3.25
N ALA A 109 10.77 -10.63 4.47
CA ALA A 109 11.20 -12.00 4.73
C ALA A 109 9.99 -12.91 4.92
N PHE A 110 10.15 -14.19 4.56
CA PHE A 110 9.24 -15.25 4.92
C PHE A 110 9.94 -16.10 5.99
N PRO A 111 9.53 -16.03 7.27
CA PRO A 111 10.26 -16.67 8.37
C PRO A 111 10.51 -18.16 8.19
N ASP A 112 9.55 -18.87 7.59
CA ASP A 112 9.58 -20.32 7.43
C ASP A 112 10.16 -20.77 6.08
N VAL A 113 10.93 -19.91 5.41
CA VAL A 113 11.45 -20.20 4.06
C VAL A 113 12.92 -19.82 3.96
N GLU A 114 13.70 -20.74 3.41
CA GLU A 114 15.13 -20.53 3.19
C GLU A 114 15.36 -19.36 2.21
N PRO A 115 16.20 -18.36 2.57
CA PRO A 115 16.53 -17.25 1.70
C PRO A 115 17.13 -17.70 0.36
N GLY A 116 16.70 -17.10 -0.75
CA GLY A 116 17.16 -17.43 -2.09
C GLY A 116 16.57 -18.72 -2.68
N SER A 117 15.81 -19.49 -1.90
CA SER A 117 15.17 -20.72 -2.36
C SER A 117 14.13 -20.49 -3.46
N GLN A 118 13.79 -21.56 -4.17
CA GLN A 118 12.70 -21.56 -5.13
C GLN A 118 11.35 -21.22 -4.46
N GLU A 119 11.15 -21.68 -3.23
CA GLU A 119 9.94 -21.35 -2.45
C GLU A 119 9.86 -19.86 -2.11
N GLU A 120 10.97 -19.20 -1.76
CA GLU A 120 11.00 -17.74 -1.50
C GLU A 120 10.55 -16.97 -2.74
N LYS A 121 11.04 -17.38 -3.91
CA LYS A 121 10.68 -16.80 -5.21
C LYS A 121 9.20 -16.98 -5.50
N GLU A 122 8.65 -18.18 -5.32
CA GLU A 122 7.24 -18.47 -5.59
C GLU A 122 6.29 -17.73 -4.65
N ARG A 123 6.62 -17.68 -3.35
CA ARG A 123 5.87 -16.86 -2.37
C ARG A 123 5.97 -15.37 -2.72
N GLY A 124 7.15 -14.91 -3.12
CA GLY A 124 7.38 -13.55 -3.60
C GLY A 124 6.54 -13.17 -4.82
N VAL A 125 6.42 -14.06 -5.80
CA VAL A 125 5.56 -13.87 -6.99
C VAL A 125 4.08 -13.76 -6.60
N ARG A 126 3.58 -14.63 -5.70
CA ARG A 126 2.21 -14.53 -5.19
C ARG A 126 1.97 -13.20 -4.46
N MET A 127 2.94 -12.78 -3.64
CA MET A 127 2.87 -11.51 -2.92
C MET A 127 2.87 -10.31 -3.87
N LYS A 128 3.71 -10.33 -4.91
CA LYS A 128 3.68 -9.34 -5.99
C LYS A 128 2.29 -9.23 -6.61
N GLY A 129 1.65 -10.35 -6.95
CA GLY A 129 0.30 -10.37 -7.50
C GLY A 129 -0.74 -9.71 -6.57
N GLY A 130 -0.70 -10.04 -5.28
CA GLY A 130 -1.56 -9.39 -4.27
C GLY A 130 -1.31 -7.89 -4.13
N TYR A 131 -0.05 -7.44 -4.24
CA TYR A 131 0.26 -6.01 -4.24
C TYR A 131 -0.28 -5.29 -5.47
N MET A 132 -0.07 -5.84 -6.67
CA MET A 132 -0.58 -5.23 -7.89
C MET A 132 -2.10 -5.08 -7.86
N GLN A 133 -2.80 -6.10 -7.36
CA GLN A 133 -4.24 -5.99 -7.11
C GLN A 133 -4.59 -4.88 -6.12
N ALA A 134 -3.83 -4.76 -5.01
CA ALA A 134 -4.04 -3.68 -4.04
C ALA A 134 -3.76 -2.29 -4.62
N VAL A 135 -2.84 -2.15 -5.58
CA VAL A 135 -2.62 -0.89 -6.31
C VAL A 135 -3.87 -0.49 -7.10
N GLU A 136 -4.39 -1.43 -7.90
CA GLU A 136 -5.57 -1.22 -8.74
C GLU A 136 -6.79 -0.84 -7.90
N THR A 137 -7.05 -1.58 -6.81
CA THR A 137 -8.17 -1.28 -5.90
C THR A 137 -7.96 0.02 -5.13
N THR A 138 -6.71 0.39 -4.81
CA THR A 138 -6.43 1.70 -4.20
C THR A 138 -6.82 2.84 -5.12
N LEU A 139 -6.41 2.80 -6.39
CA LEU A 139 -6.74 3.84 -7.36
C LEU A 139 -8.24 3.85 -7.70
N ALA A 140 -8.88 2.69 -7.79
CA ALA A 140 -10.32 2.59 -8.01
C ALA A 140 -11.12 3.21 -6.84
N GLU A 141 -10.74 2.88 -5.60
CA GLU A 141 -11.39 3.42 -4.41
C GLU A 141 -11.14 4.93 -4.25
N ALA A 142 -9.93 5.41 -4.57
CA ALA A 142 -9.62 6.83 -4.60
C ALA A 142 -10.53 7.58 -5.59
N ARG A 143 -10.72 7.06 -6.81
CA ARG A 143 -11.63 7.66 -7.81
C ARG A 143 -13.08 7.63 -7.35
N ARG A 144 -13.54 6.50 -6.80
CA ARG A 144 -14.92 6.39 -6.27
C ARG A 144 -15.18 7.46 -5.20
N ARG A 145 -14.23 7.67 -4.29
CA ARG A 145 -14.33 8.68 -3.23
C ARG A 145 -14.23 10.11 -3.75
N ALA A 146 -13.40 10.35 -4.76
CA ALA A 146 -13.31 11.65 -5.43
C ALA A 146 -14.65 12.05 -6.07
N VAL A 147 -15.29 11.13 -6.79
CA VAL A 147 -16.62 11.37 -7.39
C VAL A 147 -17.69 11.63 -6.33
N ALA A 148 -17.62 10.91 -5.20
CA ALA A 148 -18.56 11.07 -4.10
C ALA A 148 -18.27 12.29 -3.20
N ASN A 149 -17.20 13.05 -3.45
CA ASN A 149 -16.73 14.18 -2.63
C ASN A 149 -16.54 13.80 -1.14
N ILE A 150 -15.92 12.64 -0.90
CA ILE A 150 -15.61 12.11 0.44
C ILE A 150 -14.11 11.82 0.64
N LEU A 151 -13.25 12.55 -0.07
CA LEU A 151 -11.80 12.61 0.18
C LEU A 151 -11.50 13.74 1.16
#